data_AF-A0A268FIY9-F1
#
_entry.id   AF-A0A268FIY9-F1
#
_cell.length_a   1.000
_cell.length_b   1.000
_cell.length_c   1.000
_cell.angle_alpha   90.00
_cell.angle_beta   90.00
_cell.angle_gamma   90.00
#
_symmetry.space_group_name_H-M   'P 1'
#
loop_
_entity.id
_entity.type
_entity.pdbx_description
1 polymer ?
#
loop_
_entity_poly.entity_id
_entity_poly.type
_entity_poly.pdbx_seq_one_letter_code
_entity_poly.pdbx_strand_id
1 'polypeptide(L)' 'MKWLSLLGITCLIALIVIYEWPRVKIAEKRGKVVFLFLTIIGGALSIVLLFFPQFPGPIEWVHTIFRPISKYLE' A
#
# COMPACT_ATOMS: atom_id res chain seq x y z
N MET A 1 -20.83 0.33 -3.18
CA MET A 1 -19.69 1.11 -2.65
C MET A 1 -18.35 0.37 -2.80
N LYS A 2 -18.12 -0.79 -2.14
CA LYS A 2 -16.84 -1.54 -2.21
C LYS A 2 -16.35 -1.90 -3.62
N TRP A 3 -17.26 -2.25 -4.53
CA TRP A 3 -16.94 -2.57 -5.93
C TRP A 3 -16.46 -1.36 -6.74
N LEU A 4 -16.95 -0.15 -6.43
CA LEU A 4 -16.52 1.09 -7.08
C LEU A 4 -15.11 1.47 -6.60
N SER A 5 -14.83 1.29 -5.31
CA SER A 5 -13.49 1.45 -4.75
C SER A 5 -12.51 0.43 -5.32
N LEU A 6 -12.93 -0.82 -5.51
CA LEU A 6 -12.11 -1.85 -6.14
C LEU A 6 -11.74 -1.48 -7.58
N LEU A 7 -12.74 -1.05 -8.38
CA LEU A 7 -12.52 -0.55 -9.74
C LEU A 7 -11.57 0.65 -9.77
N GLY A 8 -11.72 1.59 -8.84
CA GLY A 8 -10.84 2.75 -8.72
C GLY A 8 -9.38 2.35 -8.43
N ILE A 9 -9.17 1.43 -7.50
CA ILE A 9 -7.83 0.92 -7.15
C ILE A 9 -7.20 0.17 -8.32
N THR A 10 -7.96 -0.71 -9.00
CA THR A 10 -7.47 -1.41 -10.20
C THR A 10 -7.14 -0.42 -11.32
N CYS A 11 -7.95 0.62 -11.52
CA CYS A 11 -7.71 1.65 -12.53
C CYS A 11 -6.44 2.46 -12.21
N LEU A 12 -6.23 2.84 -10.95
CA LEU A 12 -5.01 3.51 -10.49
C LEU A 12 -3.76 2.64 -10.66
N ILE A 13 -3.83 1.36 -10.28
CA ILE A 13 -2.74 0.40 -10.46
C ILE A 13 -2.41 0.27 -11.96
N ALA A 14 -3.43 0.13 -12.82
CA ALA A 14 -3.24 0.08 -14.27
C ALA A 14 -2.58 1.36 -14.81
N LEU A 15 -2.99 2.53 -14.31
CA LEU A 15 -2.40 3.82 -14.69
C LEU A 15 -0.92 3.88 -14.31
N ILE A 16 -0.59 3.51 -13.06
CA ILE A 16 0.78 3.47 -12.54
C ILE A 16 1.62 2.51 -13.37
N VAL A 17 1.12 1.30 -13.67
CA VAL A 17 1.83 0.33 -14.51
C VAL A 17 2.05 0.89 -15.92
N ILE A 18 1.04 1.46 -16.57
CA ILE A 18 1.17 1.99 -17.94
C ILE A 18 2.12 3.19 -18.01
N TYR A 19 2.17 4.03 -16.98
CA TYR A 19 3.07 5.19 -16.93
C TYR A 19 4.50 4.80 -16.56
N GLU A 20 4.68 3.94 -15.56
CA GLU A 20 6.00 3.57 -15.06
C GLU A 20 6.69 2.54 -15.97
N TRP A 21 5.96 1.62 -16.60
CA TRP A 21 6.52 0.58 -17.49
C TRP A 21 7.37 1.10 -18.66
N PRO A 22 6.94 2.15 -19.41
CA PRO A 22 7.78 2.76 -20.44
C PRO A 22 8.85 3.69 -19.84
N ARG A 23 8.63 4.23 -18.63
CA ARG A 23 9.57 5.14 -17.94
C ARG A 23 10.73 4.41 -17.26
N VAL A 24 10.52 3.16 -16.84
CA VAL A 24 11.57 2.23 -16.42
C VAL A 24 12.35 1.84 -17.68
N LYS A 25 13.19 2.77 -18.12
CA LYS A 25 14.15 2.61 -19.21
C LYS A 25 14.86 1.28 -19.00
N ILE A 26 14.80 0.47 -20.05
CA ILE A 26 15.53 -0.75 -20.47
C ILE A 26 16.85 -1.14 -19.74
N ALA A 27 17.47 -0.30 -18.91
CA ALA A 27 18.82 -0.46 -18.37
C ALA A 27 18.98 -1.40 -17.16
N GLU A 28 17.94 -1.70 -16.36
CA GLU A 28 18.11 -2.65 -15.25
C GLU A 28 16.87 -3.54 -15.04
N LYS A 29 17.01 -4.84 -15.36
CA LYS A 29 15.97 -5.85 -15.08
C LYS A 29 15.55 -5.86 -13.60
N ARG A 30 16.44 -5.42 -12.70
CA ARG A 30 16.18 -5.29 -11.25
C ARG A 30 15.15 -4.21 -10.92
N GLY A 31 15.16 -3.07 -11.61
CA GLY A 31 14.19 -1.98 -11.38
C GLY A 31 12.75 -2.39 -11.68
N LYS A 32 12.54 -3.20 -12.73
CA LYS A 32 11.22 -3.75 -13.07
C LYS A 32 10.70 -4.71 -12.02
N VAL A 33 11.57 -5.53 -11.43
CA VAL A 33 11.21 -6.49 -10.37
C VAL A 33 10.82 -5.74 -9.10
N VAL A 34 11.57 -4.73 -8.68
CA VAL A 34 11.25 -3.91 -7.50
C VAL A 34 9.91 -3.19 -7.68
N PHE A 35 9.69 -2.59 -8.86
CA PHE A 35 8.42 -1.95 -9.18
C PHE A 35 7.23 -2.93 -9.14
N LEU A 36 7.40 -4.12 -9.73
CA LEU A 36 6.35 -5.15 -9.73
C LEU A 36 6.05 -5.62 -8.29
N PHE A 37 7.08 -5.85 -7.49
CA PHE A 37 6.93 -6.22 -6.07
C PHE A 37 6.20 -5.13 -5.28
N LEU A 38 6.60 -3.86 -5.40
CA LEU A 38 5.92 -2.75 -4.72
C LEU A 38 4.46 -2.64 -5.14
N THR A 39 4.17 -2.80 -6.43
CA THR A 39 2.81 -2.74 -6.97
C THR A 39 1.94 -3.88 -6.43
N ILE A 40 2.49 -5.10 -6.39
CA ILE A 40 1.80 -6.27 -5.82
C ILE A 40 1.54 -6.08 -4.33
N ILE A 41 2.54 -5.62 -3.56
CA ILE A 41 2.40 -5.38 -2.12
C ILE A 41 1.35 -4.29 -1.86
N GLY A 42 1.42 -3.16 -2.57
CA GLY A 42 0.45 -2.07 -2.44
C GLY A 42 -0.97 -2.46 -2.84
N GLY A 43 -1.10 -3.27 -3.90
CA GLY A 43 -2.38 -3.83 -4.33
C GLY A 43 -2.95 -4.82 -3.32
N ALA A 44 -2.14 -5.74 -2.81
CA ALA A 44 -2.53 -6.67 -1.76
C ALA A 44 -2.97 -5.92 -0.49
N LEU A 45 -2.21 -4.90 -0.08
CA LEU A 45 -2.54 -4.06 1.07
C LEU A 45 -3.88 -3.34 0.89
N SER A 46 -4.13 -2.82 -0.33
CA SER A 46 -5.40 -2.17 -0.67
C SER A 46 -6.60 -3.13 -0.61
N ILE A 47 -6.42 -4.37 -1.08
CA ILE A 47 -7.44 -5.42 -1.00
C ILE A 47 -7.71 -5.78 0.47
N VAL A 48 -6.65 -5.97 1.28
CA VAL A 48 -6.78 -6.24 2.71
C VAL A 48 -7.54 -5.11 3.41
N LEU A 49 -7.23 -3.86 3.13
CA LEU A 49 -7.94 -2.70 3.71
C LEU A 49 -9.42 -2.63 3.29
N LEU A 50 -9.74 -3.02 2.05
CA LEU A 50 -11.12 -3.02 1.56
C LEU A 50 -11.98 -4.11 2.21
N PHE A 51 -11.41 -5.30 2.44
CA PHE A 51 -12.12 -6.43 3.03
C PHE A 51 -12.09 -6.41 4.57
N PHE A 52 -11.00 -5.95 5.16
CA PHE A 52 -10.80 -5.78 6.59
C PHE A 52 -10.46 -4.32 6.94
N PRO A 53 -11.45 -3.41 6.85
CA PRO A 53 -11.26 -2.00 7.21
C PRO A 53 -11.00 -1.77 8.70
N GLN A 54 -11.08 -2.81 9.52
CA GLN A 54 -10.81 -2.77 10.97
C GLN A 54 -9.37 -3.16 11.32
N PHE A 55 -8.50 -3.36 10.31
CA PHE A 55 -7.07 -3.49 10.61
C PHE A 55 -6.59 -2.20 11.26
N PRO A 56 -5.94 -2.29 12.42
CA PRO A 56 -5.51 -1.10 13.11
C PRO A 56 -4.54 -0.35 12.22
N GLY A 57 -4.86 0.92 11.94
CA GLY A 57 -4.03 1.76 11.09
C GLY A 57 -2.67 1.98 11.76
N PRO A 58 -1.59 2.31 11.02
CA PRO A 58 -0.24 2.50 11.58
C PRO A 58 -0.20 3.46 12.78
N ILE A 59 -1.16 4.39 12.86
CA ILE A 59 -1.34 5.30 13.98
C ILE A 59 -1.78 4.56 15.27
N GLU A 60 -2.64 3.55 15.18
CA GLU A 60 -3.01 2.71 16.32
C GLU A 60 -1.86 1.81 16.79
N TRP A 61 -0.96 1.41 15.89
CA TRP A 61 0.27 0.72 16.28
C TRP A 61 1.20 1.65 17.06
N VAL A 62 1.35 2.90 16.60
CA VAL A 62 2.08 3.94 17.33
C VAL A 62 1.45 4.15 18.71
N HIS A 63 0.12 4.31 18.79
CA HIS A 63 -0.57 4.44 20.08
C HIS A 63 -0.33 3.23 20.99
N THR A 64 -0.35 2.00 20.47
CA THR A 64 -0.11 0.78 21.25
C THR A 64 1.31 0.73 21.82
N ILE A 65 2.31 1.14 21.04
CA ILE A 65 3.73 1.16 21.45
C ILE A 65 4.01 2.31 22.44
N PHE A 66 3.38 3.47 22.23
CA PHE A 66 3.64 4.67 23.03
C PHE A 66 2.75 4.80 24.28
N ARG A 67 1.62 4.08 24.35
CA ARG A 67 0.74 4.00 25.54
C ARG A 67 1.45 3.58 26.84
N PRO A 68 2.40 2.62 26.86
CA PRO A 68 3.16 2.35 28.08
C PRO A 68 4.10 3.51 28.45
N ILE A 69 4.69 4.20 27.47
CA ILE A 69 5.63 5.31 27.69
C ILE A 69 4.92 6.53 28.28
N SER A 70 3.72 6.86 27.80
CA SER A 70 2.91 7.96 28.35
C SER A 70 2.56 7.77 29.82
N LYS A 71 2.44 6.51 30.27
CA LYS A 71 2.10 6.17 31.65
C LYS A 71 3.26 6.36 32.65
N TYR A 72 4.48 6.52 32.16
CA TYR A 72 5.67 6.84 32.97
C TYR A 72 6.07 8.32 32.86
N LEU A 73 5.40 9.08 32.02
CA LEU A 73 5.67 10.50 31.76
C LEU A 73 4.67 11.43 32.46
N GLU A 74 3.56 10.89 32.98
CA GLU A 74 2.72 11.49 34.03
C GLU A 74 3.31 11.21 35.42
#